data_AF-A0AA38FZ87-F1
#
_entry.id   AF-A0AA38FZ87-F1
#
_cell.length_a   1.000
_cell.length_b   1.000
_cell.length_c   1.000
_cell.angle_alpha   90.00
_cell.angle_beta   90.00
_cell.angle_gamma   90.00
#
_symmetry.space_group_name_H-M   'P 1'
#
loop_
_entity.id
_entity.type
_entity.pdbx_description
1 polymer ?
#
loop_
_entity_poly.entity_id
_entity_poly.type
_entity_poly.pdbx_seq_one_letter_code
_entity_poly.pdbx_strand_id
1 'polypeptide(L)'
;MQAVAKIYDEFAEKLIDEHINRRREKMEEEHRVKDMVDVLLDMAESESKSMEMKITRVHIKAVILDILSAGIETSSTTIEWAMSELLKNPNIMKNVQKEIESVVGRDRLFEESDVTSCRDFELIPFGTGRRGCPAISMGLSIVELALAELIHCFDLSVEGEVNMDESAGLSVPKKFPLRAFPSWRLSV
;
A
#
# COMPACT_ATOMS: atom_id res chain seq x y z
N MET A 1 -11.89 -9.61 19.34
CA MET A 1 -11.16 -10.39 18.31
C MET A 1 -12.06 -11.31 17.50
N GLN A 2 -12.97 -12.09 18.08
CA GLN A 2 -13.84 -13.03 17.31
C GLN A 2 -14.71 -12.35 16.24
N ALA A 3 -15.27 -11.18 16.52
CA ALA A 3 -16.05 -10.42 15.53
C ALA A 3 -15.21 -10.01 14.31
N VAL A 4 -13.99 -9.51 14.55
CA VAL A 4 -13.04 -9.12 13.50
C VAL A 4 -12.64 -10.33 12.67
N ALA A 5 -12.30 -11.45 13.31
CA ALA A 5 -11.96 -12.69 12.62
C ALA A 5 -13.10 -13.17 11.71
N LYS A 6 -14.36 -13.08 12.16
CA LYS A 6 -15.53 -13.44 11.37
C LYS A 6 -15.70 -12.54 10.13
N ILE A 7 -15.51 -11.22 10.28
CA ILE A 7 -15.59 -10.27 9.17
C ILE A 7 -14.54 -10.58 8.10
N TYR A 8 -13.29 -10.80 8.51
CA TYR A 8 -12.22 -11.16 7.58
C TYR A 8 -12.47 -12.51 6.91
N ASP A 9 -12.96 -13.50 7.67
CA ASP A 9 -13.29 -14.81 7.13
C ASP A 9 -14.36 -14.72 6.04
N GLU A 10 -15.47 -14.03 6.31
CA GLU A 10 -16.55 -13.80 5.34
C GLU A 10 -16.07 -13.02 4.10
N PHE A 11 -15.21 -12.03 4.29
CA PHE A 11 -14.61 -11.28 3.19
C PHE A 11 -13.70 -12.15 2.32
N ALA A 12 -12.79 -12.91 2.93
CA ALA A 12 -11.86 -13.76 2.22
C ALA A 12 -12.58 -14.91 1.50
N GLU A 13 -13.62 -15.49 2.10
CA GLU A 13 -14.47 -16.50 1.45
C GLU A 13 -15.12 -15.94 0.18
N LYS A 14 -15.75 -14.76 0.26
CA LYS A 14 -16.36 -14.10 -0.90
C LYS A 14 -15.36 -13.82 -2.01
N LEU A 15 -14.18 -13.28 -1.65
CA LEU A 15 -13.11 -13.03 -2.63
C LEU A 15 -12.69 -14.32 -3.34
N ILE A 16 -12.45 -15.39 -2.59
CA ILE A 16 -12.01 -16.66 -3.20
C ILE A 16 -13.10 -17.23 -4.11
N ASP A 17 -14.36 -17.19 -3.69
CA ASP A 17 -15.48 -17.68 -4.50
C ASP A 17 -15.66 -16.86 -5.78
N GLU A 18 -15.48 -15.54 -5.72
CA GLU A 18 -15.47 -14.67 -6.90
C GLU A 18 -14.38 -15.08 -7.88
N HIS A 19 -13.15 -15.34 -7.41
CA HIS A 19 -12.05 -15.77 -8.28
C HIS A 19 -12.31 -17.15 -8.90
N ILE A 20 -12.87 -18.09 -8.13
CA ILE A 20 -13.25 -19.43 -8.63
C ILE A 20 -14.34 -19.32 -9.71
N ASN A 21 -15.37 -18.50 -9.48
CA ASN A 21 -16.45 -18.33 -10.45
C ASN A 21 -15.96 -17.65 -11.72
N ARG A 22 -15.16 -16.57 -11.58
CA ARG A 22 -14.53 -15.86 -12.70
C ARG A 22 -13.66 -16.78 -13.56
N ARG A 23 -12.91 -17.69 -12.93
CA ARG A 23 -12.11 -18.72 -13.61
C ARG A 23 -12.95 -19.67 -14.46
N ARG A 24 -14.10 -20.09 -13.94
CA ARG A 24 -15.03 -21.00 -14.63
C ARG A 24 -15.70 -20.34 -15.84
N GLU A 25 -16.05 -19.06 -15.72
CA GLU A 25 -16.73 -18.30 -16.76
C GLU A 25 -15.83 -17.94 -17.95
N LYS A 26 -14.52 -17.77 -17.74
CA LYS A 26 -13.56 -17.27 -18.74
C LYS A 26 -12.56 -18.32 -19.26
N MET A 27 -12.94 -19.60 -19.33
CA MET A 27 -12.05 -20.68 -19.80
C MET A 27 -11.58 -20.55 -21.27
N GLU A 28 -12.00 -19.54 -22.03
CA GLU A 28 -11.71 -19.38 -23.47
C GLU A 28 -10.67 -18.29 -23.81
N GLU A 29 -10.16 -17.50 -22.85
CA GLU A 29 -9.14 -16.46 -23.13
C GLU A 29 -7.72 -16.90 -22.73
N GLU A 30 -6.89 -17.16 -23.74
CA GLU A 30 -5.49 -17.64 -23.62
C GLU A 30 -4.52 -16.60 -23.02
N HIS A 31 -4.98 -15.37 -22.73
CA HIS A 31 -4.16 -14.25 -22.22
C HIS A 31 -4.83 -13.51 -21.04
N ARG A 32 -5.25 -14.26 -20.03
CA ARG A 32 -5.73 -13.69 -18.76
C ARG A 32 -4.57 -13.18 -17.90
N VAL A 33 -4.66 -11.94 -17.42
CA VAL A 33 -3.81 -11.42 -16.34
C VAL A 33 -4.22 -12.13 -15.04
N LYS A 34 -3.30 -12.88 -14.43
CA LYS A 34 -3.51 -13.54 -13.14
C LYS A 34 -3.10 -12.63 -12.00
N ASP A 35 -3.93 -12.54 -10.98
CA ASP A 35 -3.56 -11.95 -9.70
C ASP A 35 -3.00 -13.02 -8.73
N MET A 36 -2.65 -12.59 -7.53
CA MET A 36 -2.09 -13.46 -6.51
C MET A 36 -3.06 -14.57 -6.05
N VAL A 37 -4.36 -14.27 -5.91
CA VAL A 37 -5.35 -15.25 -5.47
C VAL A 37 -5.47 -16.34 -6.53
N ASP A 38 -5.42 -15.95 -7.80
CA ASP A 38 -5.38 -16.86 -8.93
C ASP A 38 -4.16 -17.79 -8.89
N VAL A 39 -2.97 -17.27 -8.59
CA VAL A 39 -1.75 -18.08 -8.46
C VAL A 39 -1.85 -19.05 -7.27
N LEU A 40 -2.35 -18.60 -6.13
CA LEU A 40 -2.52 -19.44 -4.94
C LEU A 40 -3.52 -20.59 -5.18
N LEU A 41 -4.59 -20.33 -5.93
CA LEU A 41 -5.55 -21.35 -6.35
C LEU A 41 -4.90 -22.40 -7.27
N ASP A 42 -4.11 -21.97 -8.27
CA ASP A 42 -3.37 -22.90 -9.14
C ASP A 42 -2.40 -23.78 -8.32
N MET A 43 -1.71 -23.21 -7.34
CA MET A 43 -0.81 -23.96 -6.47
C MET A 43 -1.56 -24.97 -5.58
N ALA A 44 -2.75 -24.63 -5.10
CA ALA A 44 -3.59 -25.53 -4.31
C ALA A 44 -4.16 -26.70 -5.13
N GLU A 45 -4.40 -26.47 -6.43
CA GLU A 45 -4.88 -27.47 -7.40
C GLU A 45 -3.73 -28.34 -7.96
N SER A 46 -2.50 -27.83 -7.98
CA SER A 46 -1.34 -28.55 -8.51
C SER A 46 -1.00 -29.79 -7.66
N GLU A 47 -1.06 -30.97 -8.25
CA GLU A 47 -0.60 -32.22 -7.62
C GLU A 47 0.94 -32.34 -7.68
N SER A 48 1.67 -31.41 -7.07
CA SER A 48 3.13 -31.57 -6.99
C SER A 48 3.50 -32.60 -5.93
N LYS A 49 3.90 -33.80 -6.39
CA LYS A 49 4.46 -34.89 -5.55
C LYS A 49 5.73 -34.50 -4.77
N SER A 50 6.27 -33.31 -4.98
CA SER A 50 7.53 -32.83 -4.40
C SER A 50 7.35 -31.85 -3.23
N MET A 51 6.12 -31.49 -2.85
CA MET A 51 5.88 -30.51 -1.79
C MET A 51 5.32 -31.19 -0.53
N GLU A 52 6.09 -31.17 0.56
CA GLU A 52 5.71 -31.78 1.85
C GLU A 52 4.46 -31.14 2.50
N MET A 53 4.02 -29.96 2.03
CA MET A 53 2.82 -29.27 2.52
C MET A 53 1.89 -28.88 1.36
N LYS A 54 0.65 -29.38 1.41
CA LYS A 54 -0.41 -29.00 0.47
C LYS A 54 -1.05 -27.67 0.88
N ILE A 55 -1.10 -26.70 -0.02
CA ILE A 55 -1.82 -25.43 0.20
C ILE A 55 -3.33 -25.74 0.28
N THR A 56 -4.00 -25.16 1.27
CA THR A 56 -5.43 -25.34 1.51
C THR A 56 -6.13 -24.00 1.46
N ARG A 57 -7.46 -24.02 1.37
CA ARG A 57 -8.28 -22.80 1.43
C ARG A 57 -7.99 -21.96 2.67
N VAL A 58 -7.72 -22.59 3.81
CA VAL A 58 -7.34 -21.89 5.06
C VAL A 58 -6.01 -21.14 4.89
N HIS A 59 -5.03 -21.75 4.24
CA HIS A 59 -3.75 -21.09 3.93
C HIS A 59 -3.95 -19.91 2.97
N ILE A 60 -4.81 -20.05 1.95
CA ILE A 60 -5.12 -18.95 1.02
C ILE A 60 -5.73 -17.76 1.76
N LYS A 61 -6.73 -18.00 2.62
CA LYS A 61 -7.33 -16.94 3.45
C LYS A 61 -6.31 -16.25 4.35
N ALA A 62 -5.42 -17.03 4.96
CA ALA A 62 -4.37 -16.48 5.81
C ALA A 62 -3.38 -15.60 5.03
N VAL A 63 -2.96 -16.04 3.83
CA VAL A 63 -2.06 -15.25 2.96
C VAL A 63 -2.74 -13.96 2.48
N ILE A 64 -4.02 -14.01 2.12
CA ILE A 64 -4.80 -12.81 1.76
C ILE A 64 -4.82 -11.81 2.92
N LEU A 65 -5.11 -12.29 4.13
CA LEU A 65 -5.11 -11.44 5.33
C LEU A 65 -3.73 -10.82 5.60
N ASP A 66 -2.68 -11.63 5.53
CA ASP A 66 -1.30 -11.21 5.82
C ASP A 66 -0.87 -10.10 4.86
N ILE A 67 -1.08 -10.29 3.56
CA ILE A 67 -0.64 -9.35 2.52
C ILE A 67 -1.41 -8.04 2.57
N LEU A 68 -2.74 -8.10 2.76
CA LEU A 68 -3.55 -6.89 2.90
C LEU A 68 -3.17 -6.11 4.17
N SER A 69 -3.00 -6.80 5.29
CA SER A 69 -2.65 -6.15 6.55
C SER A 69 -1.26 -5.52 6.49
N ALA A 70 -0.27 -6.24 5.93
CA ALA A 70 1.09 -5.74 5.78
C ALA A 70 1.16 -4.50 4.88
N GLY A 71 0.45 -4.50 3.75
CA GLY A 71 0.43 -3.37 2.82
C GLY A 71 -0.29 -2.14 3.36
N ILE A 72 -1.43 -2.32 4.03
CA ILE A 72 -2.27 -1.20 4.48
C ILE A 72 -1.65 -0.49 5.69
N GLU A 73 -1.31 -1.24 6.74
CA GLU A 73 -0.89 -0.67 8.02
C GLU A 73 0.43 0.11 7.88
N THR A 74 1.41 -0.46 7.18
CA THR A 74 2.74 0.15 7.04
C THR A 74 2.72 1.37 6.13
N SER A 75 2.06 1.27 4.96
CA SER A 75 2.00 2.36 3.98
C SER A 75 1.22 3.56 4.53
N SER A 76 0.04 3.34 5.12
CA SER A 76 -0.78 4.42 5.68
C SER A 76 -0.07 5.16 6.82
N THR A 77 0.54 4.41 7.75
CA THR A 77 1.36 4.99 8.84
C THR A 77 2.52 5.82 8.28
N THR A 78 3.21 5.31 7.26
CA THR A 78 4.34 6.02 6.63
C THR A 78 3.89 7.32 5.97
N ILE A 79 2.79 7.29 5.21
CA ILE A 79 2.21 8.47 4.56
C ILE A 79 1.79 9.50 5.61
N GLU A 80 1.15 9.08 6.71
CA GLU A 80 0.71 9.98 7.77
C GLU A 80 1.88 10.67 8.47
N TRP A 81 2.96 9.95 8.78
CA TRP A 81 4.17 10.53 9.35
C TRP A 81 4.87 11.48 8.39
N ALA A 82 5.04 11.08 7.12
CA ALA A 82 5.65 11.92 6.10
C ALA A 82 4.87 13.23 5.93
N MET A 83 3.54 13.16 5.82
CA MET A 83 2.70 14.36 5.75
C MET A 83 2.78 15.23 7.00
N SER A 84 2.84 14.61 8.19
CA SER A 84 3.01 15.33 9.45
C SER A 84 4.33 16.10 9.49
N GLU A 85 5.43 15.47 9.08
CA GLU A 85 6.75 16.11 9.01
C GLU A 85 6.78 17.24 7.97
N LEU A 86 6.19 17.03 6.80
CA LEU A 86 6.13 18.07 5.76
C LEU A 86 5.30 19.28 6.21
N LEU A 87 4.17 19.06 6.88
CA LEU A 87 3.32 20.14 7.40
C LEU A 87 4.02 20.93 8.53
N LYS A 88 4.90 20.30 9.31
CA LYS A 88 5.75 20.99 10.29
C LYS A 88 6.89 21.77 9.64
N ASN A 89 7.28 21.43 8.41
CA ASN A 89 8.42 22.02 7.71
C ASN A 89 8.02 22.64 6.36
N PRO A 90 7.37 23.82 6.35
CA PRO A 90 6.84 24.43 5.13
C PRO A 90 7.88 24.70 4.02
N ASN A 91 9.14 24.91 4.39
CA ASN A 91 10.22 25.10 3.43
C ASN A 91 10.53 23.81 2.66
N ILE A 92 10.54 22.66 3.35
CA ILE A 92 10.73 21.34 2.74
C ILE A 92 9.52 21.02 1.87
N MET A 93 8.29 21.23 2.38
CA MET A 93 7.06 21.05 1.60
C MET A 93 7.10 21.82 0.27
N LYS A 94 7.50 23.10 0.28
CA LYS A 94 7.61 23.90 -0.94
C LYS A 94 8.66 23.37 -1.91
N ASN A 95 9.75 22.79 -1.42
CA ASN A 95 10.78 22.19 -2.27
C ASN A 95 10.25 20.92 -2.93
N VAL A 96 9.58 20.05 -2.17
CA VAL A 96 8.95 18.82 -2.69
C VAL A 96 7.89 19.17 -3.74
N GLN A 97 7.05 20.17 -3.49
CA GLN A 97 6.08 20.66 -4.48
C GLN A 97 6.75 21.10 -5.79
N LYS A 98 7.85 21.85 -5.71
CA LYS A 98 8.59 22.28 -6.90
C LYS A 98 9.23 21.11 -7.63
N GLU A 99 9.74 20.12 -6.91
CA GLU A 99 10.31 18.91 -7.50
C GLU A 99 9.25 18.13 -8.28
N ILE A 100 8.09 17.87 -7.66
CA ILE A 100 6.96 17.21 -8.34
C ILE A 100 6.52 18.00 -9.57
N GLU A 101 6.30 19.32 -9.42
CA GLU A 101 5.90 20.20 -10.52
C GLU A 101 6.96 20.24 -11.65
N SER A 102 8.24 20.00 -11.36
CA SER A 102 9.29 19.92 -12.39
C SER A 102 9.23 18.65 -13.23
N VAL A 103 8.65 17.57 -12.70
CA VAL A 103 8.49 16.28 -13.40
C VAL A 103 7.20 16.26 -14.22
N VAL A 104 6.08 16.68 -13.61
CA VAL A 104 4.74 16.50 -14.22
C VAL A 104 4.05 17.80 -14.64
N GLY A 105 4.58 18.97 -14.25
CA GLY A 105 3.89 20.26 -14.44
C GLY A 105 2.71 20.42 -13.49
N ARG A 106 1.72 21.25 -13.87
CA ARG A 106 0.44 21.43 -13.14
C ARG A 106 -0.79 21.03 -13.97
N ASP A 107 -0.57 20.54 -15.18
CA ASP A 107 -1.61 20.32 -16.19
C ASP A 107 -2.14 18.88 -16.22
N ARG A 108 -1.52 17.97 -15.44
CA ARG A 108 -1.93 16.57 -15.30
C ARG A 108 -1.64 16.05 -13.89
N LEU A 109 -2.24 14.91 -13.54
CA LEU A 109 -1.97 14.23 -12.27
C LEU A 109 -0.63 13.47 -12.32
N PHE A 110 -0.07 13.22 -11.13
CA PHE A 110 1.12 12.39 -10.96
C PHE A 110 0.72 10.91 -11.09
N GLU A 111 1.47 10.13 -11.85
CA GLU A 111 1.14 8.72 -12.14
C GLU A 111 2.25 7.79 -11.62
N GLU A 112 1.95 6.49 -11.50
CA GLU A 112 2.93 5.49 -11.04
C GLU A 112 4.22 5.47 -11.88
N SER A 113 4.12 5.77 -13.18
CA SER A 113 5.28 5.83 -14.07
C SER A 113 6.25 6.98 -13.76
N ASP A 114 5.82 7.98 -12.98
CA ASP A 114 6.64 9.14 -12.59
C ASP A 114 7.50 8.83 -11.33
N VAL A 115 7.25 7.71 -10.64
CA VAL A 115 7.99 7.24 -9.45
C VAL A 115 9.40 6.75 -9.86
N THR A 116 10.45 7.24 -9.20
CA THR A 116 11.83 6.77 -9.44
C THR A 116 12.31 5.88 -8.30
N SER A 117 12.91 4.72 -8.62
CA SER A 117 13.32 3.78 -7.58
C SER A 117 14.53 4.31 -6.78
N CYS A 118 14.32 4.72 -5.53
CA CYS A 118 15.41 5.00 -4.60
C CYS A 118 15.94 3.69 -3.97
N ARG A 119 17.26 3.48 -4.00
CA ARG A 119 17.96 2.38 -3.33
C ARG A 119 19.18 2.91 -2.58
N ASP A 120 18.94 3.67 -1.53
CA ASP A 120 20.00 4.14 -0.63
C ASP A 120 20.23 3.13 0.50
N PHE A 121 21.43 2.54 0.53
CA PHE A 121 21.80 1.49 1.50
C PHE A 121 22.19 2.02 2.89
N GLU A 122 22.18 3.33 3.10
CA GLU A 122 22.40 3.95 4.42
C GLU A 122 21.16 3.83 5.32
N LEU A 123 19.97 3.68 4.71
CA LEU A 123 18.69 3.47 5.39
C LEU A 123 18.12 2.11 4.99
N ILE A 124 17.66 1.31 5.96
CA ILE A 124 17.13 -0.04 5.71
C ILE A 124 15.67 -0.17 6.20
N PRO A 125 14.73 0.68 5.72
CA PRO A 125 13.36 0.71 6.24
C PRO A 125 12.56 -0.53 5.85
N PHE A 126 12.98 -1.21 4.77
CA PHE A 126 12.39 -2.43 4.25
C PHE A 126 13.15 -3.71 4.65
N GLY A 127 14.14 -3.61 5.55
CA GLY A 127 15.02 -4.73 5.88
C GLY A 127 15.96 -5.12 4.73
N THR A 128 16.78 -6.15 4.94
CA THR A 128 17.76 -6.63 3.95
C THR A 128 17.95 -8.15 4.04
N GLY A 129 18.61 -8.74 3.04
CA GLY A 129 18.90 -10.16 2.96
C GLY A 129 17.67 -11.04 2.73
N ARG A 130 17.73 -12.30 3.18
CA ARG A 130 16.71 -13.34 2.89
C ARG A 130 15.32 -13.07 3.48
N ARG A 131 15.20 -12.10 4.39
CA ARG A 131 13.93 -11.71 5.04
C ARG A 131 13.62 -10.22 4.84
N GLY A 132 14.21 -9.60 3.82
CA GLY A 132 13.81 -8.25 3.40
C GLY A 132 12.35 -8.23 2.95
N CYS A 133 11.74 -7.05 2.98
CA CYS A 133 10.35 -6.86 2.56
C CYS A 133 10.17 -7.33 1.12
N PRO A 134 9.28 -8.30 0.85
CA PRO A 134 9.05 -8.78 -0.51
C PRO A 134 8.37 -7.72 -1.38
N ALA A 135 7.75 -6.71 -0.75
CA ALA A 135 6.97 -5.67 -1.40
C ALA A 135 7.73 -4.32 -1.51
N ILE A 136 9.06 -4.28 -1.43
CA ILE A 136 9.82 -3.02 -1.44
C ILE A 136 9.45 -2.09 -2.61
N SER A 137 9.40 -2.62 -3.84
CA SER A 137 9.07 -1.82 -5.01
C SER A 137 7.65 -1.28 -4.93
N MET A 138 6.69 -2.16 -4.60
CA MET A 138 5.28 -1.78 -4.51
C MET A 138 5.03 -0.79 -3.37
N GLY A 139 5.68 -0.98 -2.21
CA GLY A 139 5.55 -0.11 -1.04
C GLY A 139 6.11 1.28 -1.30
N LEU A 140 7.27 1.38 -1.95
CA LEU A 140 7.84 2.66 -2.37
C LEU A 140 6.91 3.36 -3.36
N SER A 141 6.48 2.67 -4.42
CA SER A 141 5.56 3.24 -5.42
C SER A 141 4.27 3.75 -4.80
N ILE A 142 3.64 2.98 -3.88
CA ILE A 142 2.40 3.40 -3.21
C ILE A 142 2.62 4.64 -2.35
N VAL A 143 3.70 4.67 -1.55
CA VAL A 143 3.97 5.79 -0.65
C VAL A 143 4.33 7.05 -1.44
N GLU A 144 5.22 6.93 -2.43
CA GLU A 144 5.64 8.04 -3.28
C GLU A 144 4.47 8.59 -4.09
N LEU A 145 3.68 7.71 -4.72
CA LEU A 145 2.49 8.11 -5.48
C LEU A 145 1.48 8.84 -4.58
N ALA A 146 1.12 8.24 -3.44
CA ALA A 146 0.13 8.85 -2.54
C ALA A 146 0.60 10.21 -2.00
N LEU A 147 1.88 10.33 -1.61
CA LEU A 147 2.43 11.60 -1.17
C LEU A 147 2.48 12.62 -2.30
N ALA A 148 2.96 12.22 -3.48
CA ALA A 148 3.05 13.09 -4.63
C ALA A 148 1.66 13.61 -5.04
N GLU A 149 0.66 12.75 -5.15
CA GLU A 149 -0.72 13.14 -5.46
C GLU A 149 -1.29 14.12 -4.42
N LEU A 150 -1.16 13.83 -3.12
CA LEU A 150 -1.68 14.69 -2.06
C LEU A 150 -1.01 16.07 -2.08
N ILE A 151 0.32 16.10 -2.19
CA ILE A 151 1.12 17.33 -2.17
C ILE A 151 0.93 18.15 -3.45
N HIS A 152 0.75 17.47 -4.58
CA HIS A 152 0.53 18.10 -5.88
C HIS A 152 -0.87 18.72 -5.96
N CYS A 153 -1.89 17.97 -5.54
CA CYS A 153 -3.29 18.36 -5.69
C CYS A 153 -3.74 19.40 -4.66
N PHE A 154 -3.18 19.38 -3.44
CA PHE A 154 -3.74 20.13 -2.31
C PHE A 154 -2.74 21.01 -1.56
N ASP A 155 -3.21 22.21 -1.20
CA ASP A 155 -2.66 23.02 -0.13
C ASP A 155 -3.32 22.58 1.17
N LEU A 156 -2.53 21.90 2.01
CA LEU A 156 -3.00 21.31 3.26
C LEU A 156 -2.68 22.25 4.42
N SER A 157 -3.71 22.59 5.20
CA SER A 157 -3.60 23.40 6.41
C SER A 157 -4.01 22.61 7.64
N VAL A 158 -3.50 22.97 8.81
CA VAL A 158 -3.80 22.30 10.08
C VAL A 158 -4.28 23.32 11.10
N GLU A 159 -5.21 22.91 11.97
CA GLU A 159 -5.61 23.72 13.12
C GLU A 159 -4.58 23.54 14.25
N GLY A 160 -3.82 24.59 14.53
CA GLY A 160 -2.80 24.58 15.59
C GLY A 160 -1.50 23.89 15.16
N GLU A 161 -0.81 23.28 16.13
CA GLU A 161 0.46 22.59 15.88
C GLU A 161 0.25 21.09 15.60
N VAL A 162 1.04 20.54 14.68
CA VAL A 162 1.03 19.11 14.38
C VAL A 162 1.63 18.33 15.54
N ASN A 163 0.81 17.51 16.20
CA ASN A 163 1.28 16.60 17.25
C ASN A 163 2.14 15.47 16.66
N MET A 164 3.25 15.15 17.31
CA MET A 164 4.21 14.13 16.89
C MET A 164 4.39 13.02 17.93
N ASP A 165 3.44 12.88 18.86
CA ASP A 165 3.48 11.80 19.84
C ASP A 165 3.13 10.48 19.16
N GLU A 166 3.86 9.43 19.52
CA GLU A 166 3.61 8.06 19.09
C GLU A 166 2.71 7.32 20.09
N SER A 167 1.98 6.31 19.59
CA SER A 167 1.30 5.33 20.41
C SER A 167 1.95 3.96 20.25
N ALA A 168 1.85 3.11 21.25
CA ALA A 168 2.22 1.72 21.12
C ALA A 168 1.29 1.01 20.12
N GLY A 169 1.87 0.24 19.20
CA GLY A 169 1.17 -0.51 18.16
C GLY A 169 2.03 -1.62 17.56
N LEU A 170 1.48 -2.35 16.59
CA LEU A 170 2.25 -3.29 15.76
C LEU A 170 3.22 -2.53 14.84
N SER A 171 2.77 -1.38 14.36
CA SER A 171 3.55 -0.31 13.74
C SER A 171 3.90 0.76 14.78
N VAL A 172 4.40 1.92 14.34
CA VAL A 172 4.55 3.13 15.16
C VAL A 172 3.47 4.13 14.76
N PRO A 173 2.19 3.94 15.15
CA PRO A 173 1.13 4.86 14.75
C PRO A 173 1.25 6.19 15.50
N LYS A 174 0.70 7.26 14.93
CA LYS A 174 0.50 8.52 15.65
C LYS A 174 -0.47 8.32 16.81
N LYS A 175 -0.18 8.93 17.95
CA LYS A 175 -1.10 8.95 19.10
C LYS A 175 -2.38 9.70 18.81
N PHE A 176 -2.27 10.79 18.04
CA PHE A 176 -3.39 11.57 17.56
C PHE A 176 -3.32 11.62 16.03
N PRO A 177 -4.36 11.13 15.31
CA PRO A 177 -4.37 11.14 13.86
C PRO A 177 -4.20 12.55 13.29
N LEU A 178 -3.48 12.66 12.18
CA LEU A 178 -3.30 13.93 11.47
C LEU A 178 -4.64 14.43 10.94
N ARG A 179 -5.01 15.66 11.30
CA ARG A 179 -6.20 16.35 10.78
C ARG A 179 -5.76 17.56 9.98
N ALA A 180 -5.86 17.46 8.67
CA ALA A 180 -5.55 18.52 7.73
C ALA A 180 -6.75 18.88 6.87
N PHE A 181 -6.86 20.15 6.50
CA PHE A 181 -7.91 20.71 5.66
C PHE A 181 -7.34 20.96 4.26
N PRO A 182 -7.78 20.21 3.24
CA PRO A 182 -7.29 20.35 1.87
C PRO A 182 -7.97 21.53 1.15
N SER A 183 -7.17 22.33 0.45
CA SER A 183 -7.61 23.30 -0.56
C SER A 183 -7.01 22.93 -1.91
N TRP A 184 -7.80 22.96 -2.98
CA TRP A 184 -7.30 22.61 -4.32
C TRP A 184 -6.20 23.58 -4.79
N ARG A 185 -5.08 23.03 -5.25
CA ARG A 185 -3.97 23.78 -5.90
C ARG A 185 -4.08 23.81 -7.41
N LEU A 186 -4.54 22.71 -7.99
CA LEU A 186 -4.62 22.53 -9.42
C LEU A 186 -5.90 23.16 -9.97
N SER A 187 -5.83 23.66 -11.21
CA SER A 187 -6.94 24.34 -11.90
C SER A 187 -7.70 23.43 -12.87
N VAL A 188 -7.55 22.11 -12.72
CA VAL A 188 -8.13 21.10 -13.62
C VAL A 188 -9.65 21.00 -13.44
#